data_AF-A0A374TF27-F1
#
_entry.id   AF-A0A374TF27-F1
#
_cell.length_a   1.000
_cell.length_b   1.000
_cell.length_c   1.000
_cell.angle_alpha   90.00
_cell.angle_beta   90.00
_cell.angle_gamma   90.00
#
_symmetry.space_group_name_H-M   'P 1'
#
loop_
_entity.id
_entity.type
_entity.pdbx_description
1 polymer ?
#
loop_
_entity_poly.entity_id
_entity_poly.type
_entity_poly.pdbx_seq_one_letter_code
_entity_poly.pdbx_strand_id
1 'polypeptide(L)'
;MKKLSKAEAIKKFGEDIVNKAMETNAEPTSRVMYPAFEDPSHIGKAEYAGDSVKVDGWSLTAYYYLSPEDEENTDSFDWDDNVEFEAEEIW
;
A
#
# COMPACT_ATOMS: atom_id res chain seq x y z
N MET A 1 5.57 -4.01 -9.99
CA MET A 1 6.73 -4.19 -9.08
C MET A 1 6.28 -5.05 -7.91
N LYS A 2 7.15 -5.86 -7.31
CA LYS A 2 6.74 -6.71 -6.17
C LYS A 2 6.54 -5.82 -4.94
N LYS A 3 5.32 -5.79 -4.40
CA LYS A 3 5.02 -5.14 -3.12
C LYS A 3 5.56 -5.99 -1.96
N LEU A 4 5.89 -5.33 -0.86
CA LEU A 4 6.35 -5.94 0.39
C LEU A 4 5.15 -6.13 1.31
N SER A 5 5.08 -7.27 1.99
CA SER A 5 4.18 -7.42 3.14
C SER A 5 4.58 -6.49 4.29
N LYS A 6 3.64 -6.19 5.19
CA LYS A 6 3.93 -5.43 6.43
C LYS A 6 5.13 -5.99 7.20
N ALA A 7 5.22 -7.32 7.35
CA ALA A 7 6.34 -7.97 8.03
C ALA A 7 7.70 -7.77 7.29
N GLU A 8 7.71 -7.85 5.96
CA GLU A 8 8.91 -7.58 5.17
C GLU A 8 9.33 -6.11 5.24
N ALA A 9 8.37 -5.18 5.22
CA ALA A 9 8.62 -3.75 5.36
C ALA A 9 9.17 -3.42 6.76
N ILE A 10 8.59 -3.97 7.84
CA ILE A 10 9.07 -3.77 9.22
C ILE A 10 10.49 -4.29 9.35
N LYS A 11 10.79 -5.47 8.79
CA LYS A 11 12.14 -6.04 8.82
C LYS A 11 13.16 -5.16 8.10
N LYS A 12 12.76 -4.44 7.06
CA LYS A 12 13.65 -3.61 6.22
C LYS A 12 13.82 -2.18 6.75
N PHE A 13 12.74 -1.55 7.20
CA PHE A 13 12.70 -0.12 7.53
C PHE A 13 12.44 0.18 9.01
N GLY A 14 12.06 -0.82 9.80
CA GLY A 14 11.63 -0.66 11.19
C GLY A 14 10.15 -0.37 11.33
N GLU A 15 9.59 -0.74 12.47
CA GLU A 15 8.16 -0.62 12.79
C GLU A 15 7.69 0.85 12.78
N ASP A 16 8.47 1.76 13.37
CA ASP A 16 8.13 3.18 13.42
C ASP A 16 7.92 3.81 12.03
N ILE A 17 8.75 3.44 11.06
CA ILE A 17 8.68 3.97 9.69
C ILE A 17 7.48 3.38 8.95
N VAL A 18 7.22 2.09 9.14
CA VAL A 18 6.07 1.41 8.54
C VAL A 18 4.77 2.00 9.08
N ASN A 19 4.65 2.15 10.41
CA ASN A 19 3.48 2.76 11.02
C ASN A 19 3.28 4.19 10.54
N LYS A 20 4.36 4.97 10.41
CA LYS A 20 4.28 6.32 9.86
C LYS A 20 3.76 6.35 8.42
N ALA A 21 4.13 5.38 7.58
CA ALA A 21 3.59 5.29 6.23
C ALA A 21 2.10 4.90 6.22
N MET A 22 1.68 4.03 7.16
CA MET A 22 0.27 3.63 7.32
C MET A 22 -0.62 4.73 7.88
N GLU A 23 -0.10 5.60 8.74
CA GLU A 23 -0.81 6.74 9.32
C GLU A 23 -1.12 7.86 8.32
N THR A 24 -0.56 7.80 7.11
CA THR A 24 -0.88 8.76 6.04
C THR A 24 -2.28 8.51 5.48
N ASN A 25 -2.93 9.56 4.99
CA ASN A 25 -4.27 9.43 4.46
C ASN A 25 -4.22 8.68 3.12
N ALA A 26 -4.84 7.50 3.06
CA ALA A 26 -4.91 6.72 1.84
C ALA A 26 -6.02 7.27 0.93
N GLU A 27 -5.66 7.65 -0.29
CA GLU A 27 -6.59 8.14 -1.30
C GLU A 27 -6.68 7.20 -2.49
N PRO A 28 -7.84 7.10 -3.17
CA PRO A 28 -7.98 6.28 -4.36
C PRO A 28 -7.03 6.77 -5.45
N THR A 29 -6.30 5.85 -6.07
CA THR A 29 -5.41 6.16 -7.19
C THR A 29 -6.16 6.04 -8.52
N SER A 30 -5.66 6.73 -9.55
CA SER A 30 -6.20 6.60 -10.92
C SER A 30 -5.72 5.34 -11.64
N ARG A 31 -5.02 4.42 -10.95
CA ARG A 31 -4.39 3.26 -11.58
C ARG A 31 -5.44 2.23 -11.95
N VAL A 32 -5.42 1.82 -13.22
CA VAL A 32 -6.19 0.67 -13.69
C VAL A 32 -5.30 -0.57 -13.62
N MET A 33 -5.66 -1.53 -12.78
CA MET A 33 -4.94 -2.79 -12.65
C MET A 33 -5.15 -3.67 -13.89
N TYR A 34 -4.10 -3.83 -14.68
CA TYR A 34 -4.14 -4.66 -15.90
C TYR A 34 -3.73 -6.11 -15.58
N PRO A 35 -4.58 -7.12 -15.86
CA PRO A 35 -4.34 -8.51 -15.49
C PRO A 35 -3.01 -9.14 -15.91
N ALA A 36 -2.37 -8.63 -16.98
CA ALA A 36 -1.12 -9.18 -17.50
C ALA A 36 0.12 -8.89 -16.63
N PHE A 37 0.04 -7.90 -15.73
CA PHE A 37 1.21 -7.40 -14.99
C PHE A 37 0.97 -7.24 -13.48
N GLU A 38 -0.20 -7.62 -13.00
CA GLU A 38 -0.61 -7.44 -11.60
C GLU A 38 -0.73 -8.76 -10.85
N ASP A 39 -0.68 -8.65 -9.52
CA ASP A 39 -1.08 -9.76 -8.67
C ASP A 39 -2.56 -10.09 -8.94
N PRO A 40 -2.90 -11.35 -9.24
CA PRO A 40 -4.28 -11.75 -9.46
C PRO A 40 -5.23 -11.38 -8.31
N SER A 41 -4.73 -11.28 -7.08
CA SER A 41 -5.52 -10.90 -5.90
C SER A 41 -5.95 -9.41 -5.88
N HIS A 42 -5.32 -8.59 -6.72
CA HIS A 42 -5.65 -7.16 -6.86
C HIS A 42 -6.73 -6.93 -7.94
N ILE A 43 -6.93 -7.87 -8.86
CA ILE A 43 -7.83 -7.68 -10.00
C ILE A 43 -9.29 -7.46 -9.55
N GLY A 44 -9.88 -6.37 -10.07
CA GLY A 44 -11.26 -5.98 -9.75
C GLY A 44 -11.38 -5.15 -8.46
N LYS A 45 -10.27 -4.80 -7.83
CA LYS A 45 -10.20 -3.91 -6.67
C LYS A 45 -9.75 -2.51 -7.08
N ALA A 46 -10.09 -1.51 -6.28
CA ALA A 46 -9.54 -0.17 -6.39
C ALA A 46 -8.24 -0.07 -5.58
N GLU A 47 -7.23 0.58 -6.15
CA GLU A 47 -5.98 0.88 -5.45
C GLU A 47 -6.15 2.16 -4.65
N TYR A 48 -5.77 2.11 -3.38
CA TYR A 48 -5.64 3.29 -2.52
C TYR A 48 -4.18 3.40 -2.11
N ALA A 49 -3.65 4.61 -2.06
CA ALA A 49 -2.26 4.85 -1.68
C ALA A 49 -2.17 5.99 -0.67
N GLY A 50 -1.33 5.79 0.34
CA GLY A 50 -0.94 6.84 1.27
C GLY A 50 0.13 7.76 0.70
N ASP A 51 0.48 8.79 1.47
CA ASP A 51 1.63 9.64 1.17
C ASP A 51 2.94 8.86 1.36
N SER A 52 3.95 9.18 0.54
CA SER A 52 5.24 8.51 0.66
C SER A 52 6.08 9.04 1.82
N VAL A 53 6.68 8.12 2.58
CA VAL A 53 7.59 8.42 3.69
C VAL A 53 9.02 8.18 3.23
N LYS A 54 9.86 9.22 3.34
CA LYS A 54 11.29 9.13 2.99
C LYS A 54 12.12 8.62 4.16
N VAL A 55 12.95 7.61 3.92
CA VAL A 55 13.86 7.00 4.91
C VAL A 55 15.12 6.50 4.22
N ASP A 56 16.31 6.91 4.69
CA ASP A 56 17.61 6.36 4.26
C ASP A 56 17.81 6.21 2.73
N GLY A 57 17.37 7.20 1.95
CA GLY A 57 17.45 7.15 0.48
C GLY A 57 16.37 6.30 -0.19
N TRP A 58 15.31 5.93 0.53
CA TRP A 58 14.14 5.23 0.03
C TRP A 58 12.87 6.06 0.22
N SER A 59 11.90 5.84 -0.67
CA SER A 59 10.52 6.29 -0.58
C SER A 59 9.66 5.07 -0.30
N LEU A 60 9.02 5.02 0.88
CA LEU A 60 8.12 3.95 1.27
C LEU A 60 6.67 4.45 1.17
N THR A 61 5.83 3.75 0.41
CA THR A 61 4.42 4.10 0.23
C THR A 61 3.55 2.91 0.62
N ALA A 62 2.53 3.17 1.45
CA ALA A 62 1.51 2.18 1.80
C ALA A 62 0.43 2.13 0.71
N TYR A 63 0.04 0.92 0.31
CA TYR A 63 -0.98 0.64 -0.69
C TYR A 63 -2.02 -0.31 -0.11
N TYR A 64 -3.25 -0.13 -0.56
CA TYR A 64 -4.41 -0.92 -0.17
C TYR A 64 -5.24 -1.25 -1.40
N TYR A 65 -5.89 -2.40 -1.37
CA TYR A 65 -6.66 -2.93 -2.49
C TYR A 65 -8.05 -3.27 -2.00
N LEU A 66 -9.01 -2.37 -2.27
CA LEU A 66 -10.38 -2.45 -1.76
C LEU A 66 -11.28 -3.09 -2.81
N SER A 67 -12.07 -4.08 -2.39
CA SER A 67 -13.15 -4.59 -3.24
C SER A 67 -14.27 -3.54 -3.36
N PRO A 68 -15.17 -3.66 -4.35
CA PRO A 68 -16.31 -2.75 -4.45
C PRO A 68 -17.15 -2.67 -3.16
N GLU A 69 -17.26 -3.77 -2.40
CA GLU A 69 -17.96 -3.80 -1.11
C GLU A 69 -17.21 -3.01 -0.03
N ASP A 70 -15.87 -3.06 -0.04
CA ASP A 70 -15.03 -2.30 0.89
C ASP A 70 -15.09 -0.79 0.59
N GLU A 71 -15.18 -0.41 -0.69
CA GLU A 71 -15.33 1.00 -1.10
C GLU A 71 -16.67 1.61 -0.67
N GLU A 72 -17.73 0.80 -0.56
CA GLU A 72 -19.03 1.26 -0.03
C GLU A 72 -18.98 1.56 1.47
N ASN A 73 -18.02 0.98 2.21
CA ASN A 73 -17.86 1.18 3.64
C ASN A 73 -16.39 1.10 4.09
N THR A 74 -15.61 2.10 3.70
CA THR A 74 -14.18 2.19 4.00
C THR A 74 -13.86 2.24 5.49
N ASP A 75 -14.81 2.70 6.32
CA ASP A 75 -14.68 2.71 7.78
C ASP A 75 -14.65 1.30 8.39
N SER A 76 -15.19 0.30 7.69
CA SER A 76 -15.18 -1.10 8.12
C SER A 76 -14.00 -1.91 7.57
N PHE A 77 -13.23 -1.33 6.64
CA PHE A 77 -12.09 -1.99 6.04
C PHE A 77 -10.95 -2.15 7.04
N ASP A 78 -10.35 -3.34 7.10
CA ASP A 78 -9.21 -3.61 7.96
C ASP A 78 -7.91 -3.13 7.29
N TRP A 79 -7.64 -1.84 7.43
CA TRP A 79 -6.46 -1.19 6.88
C TRP A 79 -5.16 -1.83 7.39
N ASP A 80 -5.11 -2.26 8.65
CA ASP A 80 -3.85 -2.70 9.27
C ASP A 80 -3.39 -4.06 8.71
N ASP A 81 -4.33 -4.99 8.50
CA ASP A 81 -4.04 -6.34 8.03
C ASP A 81 -4.00 -6.46 6.49
N ASN A 82 -4.50 -5.46 5.75
CA ASN A 82 -4.55 -5.47 4.28
C ASN A 82 -3.54 -4.52 3.60
N VAL A 83 -2.59 -3.98 4.35
CA VAL A 83 -1.57 -3.08 3.80
C VAL A 83 -0.47 -3.84 3.04
N GLU A 84 -0.09 -3.26 1.90
CA GLU A 84 1.10 -3.62 1.14
C GLU A 84 2.02 -2.40 0.97
N PHE A 85 3.33 -2.62 0.81
CA PHE A 85 4.29 -1.52 0.69
C PHE A 85 5.05 -1.54 -0.62
N GLU A 86 5.24 -0.37 -1.20
CA GLU A 86 6.22 -0.15 -2.25
C GLU A 86 7.41 0.61 -1.68
N ALA A 87 8.61 0.15 -2.00
CA ALA A 87 9.85 0.80 -1.61
C ALA A 87 10.65 1.15 -2.86
N GLU A 88 10.80 2.44 -3.14
CA GLU A 88 11.54 2.97 -4.28
C GLU A 88 12.82 3.66 -3.80
N GLU A 89 13.95 3.40 -4.45
CA GLU A 89 15.22 4.07 -4.14
C GLU A 89 15.22 5.49 -4.72
N ILE A 90 15.55 6.48 -3.91
CA ILE A 90 15.62 7.90 -4.25
C ILE A 90 17.09 8.24 -4.54
N TRP A 91 17.39 8.57 -5.80
CA TRP A 91 18.73 8.92 -6.28
C TRP A 91 18.94 10.43 -6.36
#